data_AF-A0A951JTE8-F1
#
_entry.id   AF-A0A951JTE8-F1
#
_cell.length_a   1.000
_cell.length_b   1.000
_cell.length_c   1.000
_cell.angle_alpha   90.00
_cell.angle_beta   90.00
_cell.angle_gamma   90.00
#
_symmetry.space_group_name_H-M   'P 1'
#
loop_
_entity.id
_entity.type
_entity.pdbx_description
1 polymer ?
#
loop_
_entity_poly.entity_id
_entity_poly.type
_entity_poly.pdbx_seq_one_letter_code
_entity_poly.pdbx_strand_id
1 'polypeptide(L)'
;VPEVRSSGVVGIYGDTYRYHENLVHDYWNASGETKTTLRRGYCLGLRWAAGHFAAVLEELAGMTDPLDPSGGSILDNTVIFWHNEFGHDGHDNQHTRHPAIVAGGEAGLTVQMADGQRRDAETIADTLVLLHEPGEPS
;
A
#
# COMPACT_ATOMS: atom_id res chain seq x y z
N VAL A 1 -10.54 1.94 -14.68
CA VAL A 1 -9.12 1.90 -15.08
C VAL A 1 -8.97 1.39 -16.51
N PRO A 2 -8.81 2.27 -17.51
CA PRO A 2 -8.65 1.89 -18.92
C PRO A 2 -7.54 0.85 -19.16
N GLU A 3 -6.43 0.95 -18.44
CA GLU A 3 -5.27 0.04 -18.51
C GLU A 3 -5.63 -1.36 -18.01
N VAL A 4 -6.40 -1.46 -16.93
CA VAL A 4 -6.90 -2.75 -16.47
C VAL A 4 -7.86 -3.35 -17.49
N ARG A 5 -8.67 -2.54 -18.17
CA ARG A 5 -9.57 -3.02 -19.22
C ARG A 5 -8.81 -3.59 -20.42
N SER A 6 -7.68 -2.98 -20.79
CA SER A 6 -6.84 -3.45 -21.91
C SER A 6 -5.98 -4.68 -21.59
N SER A 7 -6.00 -5.16 -20.35
CA SER A 7 -5.28 -6.38 -19.96
C SER A 7 -5.92 -7.68 -20.48
N GLY A 8 -7.19 -7.64 -20.90
CA GLY A 8 -7.98 -8.83 -21.26
C GLY A 8 -8.90 -9.32 -20.15
N VAL A 9 -8.78 -8.80 -18.92
CA VAL A 9 -9.55 -9.22 -17.74
C VAL A 9 -11.05 -9.00 -17.92
N VAL A 10 -11.47 -7.91 -18.58
CA VAL A 10 -12.90 -7.67 -18.86
C VAL A 10 -13.47 -8.74 -19.79
N GLY A 11 -12.67 -9.34 -20.67
CA GLY A 11 -13.12 -10.45 -21.52
C GLY A 11 -13.42 -11.73 -20.73
N ILE A 12 -12.84 -11.89 -19.54
CA ILE A 12 -13.06 -13.05 -18.66
C ILE A 12 -14.39 -12.90 -17.89
N TYR A 13 -14.66 -11.70 -17.36
CA TYR A 13 -15.79 -11.46 -16.46
C TYR A 13 -17.00 -10.77 -17.12
N GLY A 14 -16.80 -10.10 -18.25
CA GLY A 14 -17.85 -9.34 -18.92
C GLY A 14 -18.38 -8.19 -18.06
N ASP A 15 -19.69 -7.96 -18.13
CA ASP A 15 -20.37 -6.82 -17.48
C ASP A 15 -20.46 -6.95 -15.95
N THR A 16 -20.19 -8.12 -15.38
CA THR A 16 -20.20 -8.34 -13.93
C THR A 16 -18.84 -8.05 -13.28
N TYR A 17 -17.88 -7.56 -14.05
CA TYR A 17 -16.53 -7.28 -13.59
C TYR A 17 -16.49 -6.25 -12.46
N ARG A 18 -15.99 -6.67 -11.30
CA ARG A 18 -15.66 -5.86 -10.15
C ARG A 18 -14.16 -5.96 -9.87
N TYR A 19 -13.49 -4.82 -9.92
CA TYR A 19 -12.02 -4.77 -9.91
C TYR A 19 -11.41 -5.47 -8.68
N HIS A 20 -11.87 -5.14 -7.46
CA HIS A 20 -11.31 -5.72 -6.25
C HIS A 20 -11.64 -7.22 -6.17
N GLU A 21 -12.92 -7.56 -6.31
CA GLU A 21 -13.41 -8.91 -6.04
C GLU A 21 -12.93 -9.93 -7.06
N ASN A 22 -12.87 -9.56 -8.34
CA ASN A 22 -12.48 -10.51 -9.38
C ASN A 22 -10.96 -10.61 -9.53
N LEU A 23 -10.21 -9.50 -9.53
CA LEU A 23 -8.76 -9.60 -9.73
C LEU A 23 -8.05 -10.13 -8.49
N VAL A 24 -8.43 -9.68 -7.29
CA VAL A 24 -7.68 -10.02 -6.08
C VAL A 24 -7.95 -11.46 -5.67
N HIS A 25 -9.21 -11.91 -5.67
CA HIS A 25 -9.55 -13.24 -5.19
C HIS A 25 -9.26 -14.36 -6.20
N ASP A 26 -9.43 -14.10 -7.51
CA ASP A 26 -9.28 -15.15 -8.52
C ASP A 26 -7.84 -15.31 -9.00
N TYR A 27 -6.99 -14.28 -8.88
CA TYR A 27 -5.59 -14.33 -9.32
C TYR A 27 -4.82 -15.49 -8.69
N TRP A 28 -5.05 -15.78 -7.42
CA TRP A 28 -4.32 -16.81 -6.67
C TRP A 28 -4.71 -18.23 -7.05
N ASN A 29 -5.97 -18.45 -7.44
CA ASN A 29 -6.47 -19.75 -7.87
C ASN A 29 -6.36 -19.95 -9.39
N ALA A 30 -5.99 -18.92 -10.14
CA ALA A 30 -5.87 -19.00 -11.58
C ALA A 30 -4.63 -19.78 -12.01
N SER A 31 -4.74 -20.44 -13.17
CA SER A 31 -3.65 -21.16 -13.83
C SER A 31 -3.60 -20.83 -15.32
N GLY A 32 -2.52 -21.24 -15.99
CA GLY A 32 -2.34 -21.06 -17.43
C GLY A 32 -2.48 -19.61 -17.91
N GLU A 33 -3.13 -19.44 -19.06
CA GLU A 33 -3.33 -18.14 -19.70
C GLU A 33 -4.20 -17.19 -18.85
N THR A 34 -5.19 -17.73 -18.14
CA THR A 34 -6.02 -16.96 -17.20
C THR A 34 -5.16 -16.30 -16.13
N LYS A 35 -4.20 -17.03 -15.55
CA LYS A 35 -3.26 -16.46 -14.56
C LYS A 35 -2.43 -15.33 -15.15
N THR A 36 -1.94 -15.48 -16.38
CA THR A 36 -1.15 -14.44 -17.05
C THR A 36 -1.97 -13.17 -17.27
N THR A 37 -3.23 -13.31 -17.72
CA THR A 37 -4.15 -12.18 -17.92
C THR A 37 -4.49 -11.48 -16.60
N LEU A 38 -4.86 -12.24 -15.56
CA LEU A 38 -5.16 -11.69 -14.24
C LEU A 38 -3.94 -11.01 -13.61
N ARG A 39 -2.74 -11.60 -13.75
CA ARG A 39 -1.49 -10.99 -13.26
C ARG A 39 -1.25 -9.62 -13.89
N ARG A 40 -1.45 -9.50 -15.20
CA ARG A 40 -1.32 -8.21 -15.91
C ARG A 40 -2.32 -7.20 -15.39
N GLY A 41 -3.59 -7.59 -15.24
CA GLY A 41 -4.64 -6.72 -14.69
C GLY A 41 -4.33 -6.27 -13.26
N TYR A 42 -3.88 -7.18 -12.40
CA TYR A 42 -3.50 -6.91 -11.02
C TYR A 42 -2.36 -5.89 -10.94
N CYS A 43 -1.26 -6.10 -11.69
CA CYS A 43 -0.15 -5.16 -11.72
C CYS A 43 -0.53 -3.76 -12.26
N LEU A 44 -1.38 -3.70 -13.28
CA LEU A 44 -1.86 -2.42 -13.82
C LEU A 44 -2.74 -1.68 -12.83
N GLY A 45 -3.57 -2.41 -12.09
CA GLY A 45 -4.42 -1.83 -11.08
C GLY A 45 -3.65 -1.39 -9.82
N LEU A 46 -2.60 -2.10 -9.41
CA LEU A 46 -1.65 -1.62 -8.38
C LEU A 46 -1.00 -0.29 -8.79
N ARG A 47 -0.53 -0.18 -10.05
CA ARG A 47 0.04 1.07 -10.57
C ARG A 47 -0.97 2.21 -10.60
N TRP A 48 -2.20 1.91 -11.02
CA TRP A 48 -3.29 2.89 -11.02
C TRP A 48 -3.60 3.39 -9.60
N ALA A 49 -3.68 2.50 -8.62
CA ALA A 49 -3.89 2.87 -7.22
C ALA A 49 -2.72 3.71 -6.66
N ALA A 50 -1.48 3.32 -6.97
CA ALA A 50 -0.29 4.09 -6.58
C ALA A 50 -0.30 5.52 -7.17
N GLY A 51 -0.77 5.69 -8.41
CA GLY A 51 -0.94 7.02 -9.01
C GLY A 51 -1.98 7.89 -8.29
N HIS A 52 -3.08 7.30 -7.81
CA HIS A 52 -4.09 8.04 -7.03
C HIS A 52 -3.54 8.45 -5.67
N PHE A 53 -2.81 7.54 -5.02
CA PHE A 53 -2.13 7.85 -3.77
C PHE A 53 -1.13 9.00 -3.95
N ALA A 54 -0.30 8.96 -4.99
CA ALA A 54 0.63 10.06 -5.29
C ALA A 54 -0.10 11.40 -5.50
N ALA A 55 -1.21 11.41 -6.24
CA ALA A 55 -2.02 12.61 -6.44
C ALA A 55 -2.58 13.17 -5.12
N VAL A 56 -2.99 12.31 -4.18
CA VAL A 56 -3.39 12.77 -2.83
C VAL A 56 -2.22 13.42 -2.11
N LEU A 57 -1.02 12.85 -2.18
CA LEU A 57 0.16 13.46 -1.55
C LEU A 57 0.48 14.83 -2.18
N GLU A 58 0.37 14.97 -3.50
CA GLU A 58 0.56 16.24 -4.21
C GLU A 58 -0.44 17.31 -3.74
N GLU A 59 -1.72 16.95 -3.58
CA GLU A 59 -2.73 17.85 -3.05
C GLU A 59 -2.41 18.28 -1.61
N LEU A 60 -2.02 17.34 -0.73
CA LEU A 60 -1.66 17.65 0.66
C LEU A 60 -0.42 18.55 0.75
N ALA A 61 0.57 18.35 -0.14
CA ALA A 61 1.76 19.19 -0.22
C ALA A 61 1.44 20.61 -0.70
N GLY A 62 0.39 20.77 -1.51
CA GLY A 62 -0.07 22.07 -2.02
C GLY A 62 -0.91 22.88 -1.03
N MET A 63 -1.39 22.28 0.06
CA MET A 63 -2.24 22.93 1.06
C MET A 63 -1.39 23.41 2.23
N THR A 64 -1.38 24.73 2.49
CA THR A 64 -0.82 25.28 3.74
C THR A 64 -1.57 24.73 4.94
N ASP A 65 -0.85 24.26 5.96
CA ASP A 65 -1.45 23.83 7.21
C ASP A 65 -1.84 25.05 8.07
N PRO A 66 -3.14 25.30 8.32
CA PRO A 66 -3.58 26.42 9.15
C PRO A 66 -3.23 26.26 10.62
N LEU A 67 -2.81 25.06 11.05
CA LEU A 67 -2.39 24.75 12.42
C LEU A 67 -0.87 24.83 12.59
N ASP A 68 -0.11 24.98 11.51
CA ASP A 68 1.34 25.13 11.55
C ASP A 68 1.73 26.63 11.56
N PRO A 69 2.18 27.18 12.70
CA PRO A 69 2.58 28.59 12.79
C PRO A 69 3.85 28.92 12.00
N SER A 70 4.60 27.91 11.54
CA SER A 70 5.79 28.08 10.71
C SER A 70 5.48 28.13 9.21
N GLY A 71 4.24 27.79 8.82
CA GLY A 71 3.76 27.89 7.45
C GLY A 71 4.06 26.68 6.56
N GLY A 72 4.24 25.49 7.13
CA GLY A 72 4.36 24.23 6.39
C GLY A 72 3.07 23.79 5.70
N SER A 73 3.16 22.74 4.90
CA SER A 73 2.01 22.10 4.26
C SER A 73 1.32 21.10 5.19
N ILE A 74 0.10 20.68 4.83
CA ILE A 74 -0.59 19.58 5.52
C ILE A 74 0.25 18.31 5.44
N LEU A 75 0.90 18.04 4.30
CA LEU A 75 1.74 16.85 4.15
C LEU A 75 2.94 16.86 5.11
N ASP A 76 3.60 18.01 5.31
CA ASP A 76 4.77 18.14 6.19
C ASP A 76 4.43 17.74 7.64
N ASN A 77 3.19 17.98 8.05
CA ASN A 77 2.68 17.67 9.39
C ASN A 77 1.84 16.38 9.46
N THR A 78 1.85 15.56 8.41
CA THR A 78 1.05 14.32 8.34
C THR A 78 1.92 13.07 8.41
N VAL A 79 1.52 12.13 9.27
CA VAL A 79 2.02 10.74 9.21
C VAL A 79 1.20 9.97 8.20
N ILE A 80 1.88 9.40 7.21
CA ILE A 80 1.31 8.60 6.16
C ILE A 80 1.52 7.13 6.49
N PHE A 81 0.41 6.40 6.65
CA PHE A 81 0.40 4.94 6.72
C PHE A 81 -0.20 4.39 5.44
N TRP A 82 0.60 3.67 4.67
CA TRP A 82 0.16 2.97 3.47
C TRP A 82 0.34 1.47 3.68
N HIS A 83 -0.71 0.69 3.41
CA HIS A 83 -0.64 -0.76 3.48
C HIS A 83 -1.52 -1.40 2.41
N ASN A 84 -1.28 -2.67 2.13
CA ASN A 84 -2.16 -3.48 1.29
C ASN A 84 -2.98 -4.44 2.15
N GLU A 85 -4.28 -4.56 1.87
CA GLU A 85 -5.19 -5.50 2.54
C GLU A 85 -4.89 -6.97 2.20
N PHE A 86 -4.19 -7.23 1.08
CA PHE A 86 -3.91 -8.59 0.60
C PHE A 86 -2.41 -8.86 0.51
N GLY A 87 -1.98 -9.96 1.13
CA GLY A 87 -0.62 -10.47 1.10
C GLY A 87 -0.36 -11.35 -0.12
N HIS A 88 0.84 -11.95 -0.17
CA HIS A 88 1.29 -12.79 -1.29
C HIS A 88 0.42 -14.05 -1.54
N ASP A 89 -0.44 -14.47 -0.60
CA ASP A 89 -1.12 -15.76 -0.72
C ASP A 89 -2.65 -15.67 -0.81
N GLY A 90 -3.24 -14.47 -0.70
CA GLY A 90 -4.65 -14.08 -0.91
C GLY A 90 -5.82 -15.05 -0.68
N HIS A 91 -5.64 -16.13 0.08
CA HIS A 91 -6.67 -17.15 0.39
C HIS A 91 -6.64 -17.65 1.84
N ASP A 92 -5.81 -17.06 2.67
CA ASP A 92 -5.72 -17.44 4.07
C ASP A 92 -6.11 -16.21 4.90
N ASN A 93 -7.15 -16.36 5.71
CA ASN A 93 -7.60 -15.35 6.67
C ASN A 93 -6.56 -15.12 7.80
N GLN A 94 -5.33 -15.62 7.66
CA GLN A 94 -4.22 -15.42 8.59
C GLN A 94 -3.26 -14.31 8.15
N HIS A 95 -3.45 -13.67 6.99
CA HIS A 95 -2.96 -12.31 6.68
C HIS A 95 -1.50 -12.04 7.14
N THR A 96 -0.58 -12.98 6.90
CA THR A 96 0.69 -12.97 7.65
C THR A 96 1.76 -12.04 7.07
N ARG A 97 1.61 -11.57 5.81
CA ARG A 97 2.63 -10.74 5.13
C ARG A 97 2.02 -9.70 4.21
N HIS A 98 1.95 -8.47 4.69
CA HIS A 98 1.47 -7.30 3.95
C HIS A 98 2.58 -6.26 3.82
N PRO A 99 2.79 -5.66 2.64
CA PRO A 99 3.62 -4.48 2.56
C PRO A 99 2.94 -3.36 3.35
N ALA A 100 3.69 -2.72 4.23
CA ALA A 100 3.29 -1.53 4.96
C ALA A 100 4.42 -0.52 4.95
N ILE A 101 4.08 0.74 4.77
CA ILE A 101 5.00 1.89 4.77
C ILE A 101 4.44 2.90 5.75
N VAL A 102 5.29 3.39 6.64
CA VAL A 102 5.02 4.56 7.48
C VAL A 102 6.06 5.62 7.12
N ALA A 103 5.61 6.82 6.75
CA ALA A 103 6.47 7.93 6.38
C ALA A 103 5.84 9.28 6.76
N GLY A 104 6.64 10.36 6.83
CA GLY A 104 6.15 11.72 7.07
C GLY A 104 6.37 12.23 8.50
N GLY A 105 5.95 13.49 8.74
CA GLY A 105 6.20 14.28 9.93
C GLY A 105 7.59 14.95 9.91
N GLU A 106 7.67 16.20 9.44
CA GLU A 106 8.89 17.02 9.51
C GLU A 106 9.32 17.33 10.95
N ALA A 107 8.40 17.25 11.91
CA ALA A 107 8.74 17.11 13.32
C ALA A 107 9.11 15.64 13.60
N GLY A 108 10.31 15.24 13.17
CA GLY A 108 10.85 13.88 13.22
C GLY A 108 10.09 12.93 14.14
N LEU A 109 9.38 11.96 13.53
CA LEU A 109 8.49 11.00 14.18
C LEU A 109 9.05 10.54 15.53
N THR A 110 8.64 11.20 16.63
CA THR A 110 9.05 10.75 17.96
C THR A 110 7.99 9.77 18.42
N VAL A 111 8.17 8.47 18.18
CA VAL A 111 7.23 7.48 18.70
C VAL A 111 7.47 7.31 20.19
N GLN A 112 6.43 7.53 20.97
CA GLN A 112 6.43 7.19 22.39
C GLN A 112 6.13 5.70 22.52
N MET A 113 7.15 4.95 22.90
CA MET A 113 7.08 3.52 23.14
C MET A 113 6.25 3.24 24.40
N ALA A 114 5.71 2.03 24.53
CA ALA A 114 4.92 1.63 25.70
C ALA A 114 5.71 1.66 27.03
N ASP A 115 7.05 1.68 26.94
CA ASP A 115 7.97 1.85 28.07
C ASP A 115 8.25 3.33 28.42
N GLY A 116 7.60 4.27 27.72
CA GLY A 116 7.74 5.70 27.92
C GLY A 116 8.91 6.36 27.18
N GLN A 117 9.72 5.60 26.43
CA GLN A 117 10.83 6.16 25.66
C GLN A 117 10.35 6.87 24.39
N ARG A 118 11.04 7.96 24.04
CA ARG A 118 10.86 8.72 22.79
C ARG A 118 11.98 8.36 21.82
N ARG A 119 11.64 7.98 20.58
CA ARG A 119 12.63 7.65 19.53
C ARG A 119 12.27 8.31 18.22
N ASP A 120 13.27 8.84 17.54
CA ASP A 120 13.12 9.53 16.25
C ASP A 120 12.89 8.54 15.10
N ALA A 121 12.20 9.00 14.06
CA ALA A 121 11.79 8.22 12.88
C ALA A 121 12.94 7.43 12.25
N GLU A 122 14.12 8.05 12.21
CA GLU A 122 15.34 7.48 11.64
C GLU A 122 15.75 6.19 12.39
N THR A 123 15.51 6.14 13.70
CA THR A 123 15.77 4.96 14.55
C THR A 123 14.70 3.87 14.37
N ILE A 124 13.51 4.26 13.93
CA ILE A 124 12.34 3.37 13.77
C ILE A 124 12.37 2.68 12.40
N ALA A 125 12.85 3.36 11.36
CA ALA A 125 13.09 2.75 10.06
C ALA A 125 14.03 1.53 10.18
N ASP A 126 15.11 1.64 10.97
CA ASP A 126 16.00 0.51 11.28
C ASP A 126 15.32 -0.59 12.12
N THR A 127 14.36 -0.23 12.97
CA THR A 127 13.62 -1.19 13.81
C THR A 127 12.53 -1.93 13.03
N LEU A 128 11.89 -1.29 12.05
CA LEU A 128 10.81 -1.87 11.24
C LEU A 128 11.36 -2.85 10.19
N VAL A 129 12.60 -2.62 9.72
CA VAL A 129 13.33 -3.57 8.85
C VAL A 129 13.71 -4.86 9.59
N LEU A 130 13.84 -4.83 10.93
CA LEU A 130 14.23 -5.98 11.75
C LEU A 130 13.07 -6.90 12.18
N LEU A 131 11.81 -6.57 11.87
CA LEU A 131 10.69 -7.50 12.09
C LEU A 131 10.51 -8.51 10.94
N HIS A 132 11.43 -8.52 9.97
CA HIS A 132 11.49 -9.50 8.91
C HIS A 132 12.79 -10.31 8.97
N GLU A 133 12.96 -11.11 10.02
CA GLU A 133 13.87 -12.25 9.91
C GLU A 133 13.18 -13.33 9.04
N PRO A 134 13.83 -13.82 7.97
CA PRO A 134 13.35 -14.99 7.27
C PRO A 134 13.46 -16.19 8.20
N GLY A 135 12.33 -16.65 8.75
CA GLY A 135 12.27 -17.91 9.47
C GLY A 135 12.87 -19.02 8.62
N GLU A 136 13.80 -19.78 9.21
CA GLU A 136 14.46 -20.91 8.54
C GLU A 136 13.42 -21.90 8.01
N PRO A 137 13.61 -22.45 6.80
CA PRO A 137 12.73 -23.46 6.27
C PRO A 137 12.85 -24.75 7.09
N SER A 138 11.72 -25.19 7.67
CA SER A 138 11.52 -26.52 8.26
C SER A 138 11.41 -27.61 7.21
#